data_AF-A0A5J4DQP3-F1
#
_entry.id   AF-A0A5J4DQP3-F1
#
_cell.length_a   1.000
_cell.length_b   1.000
_cell.length_c   1.000
_cell.angle_alpha   90.00
_cell.angle_beta   90.00
_cell.angle_gamma   90.00
#
_symmetry.space_group_name_H-M   'P 1'
#
loop_
_entity.id
_entity.type
_entity.pdbx_description
1 polymer ?
#
loop_
_entity_poly.entity_id
_entity_poly.type
_entity_poly.pdbx_seq_one_letter_code
_entity_poly.pdbx_strand_id
1 'polypeptide(L)' 'MFDSVSIDVKLKGMDVVVGHGGVAYTITYLTSEKNYDKHYDQFLDILDTFKFL' A
#
# COMPACT_ATOMS: atom_id res chain seq x y z
N MET A 1 32.26 20.26 5.60
CA MET A 1 31.73 19.22 4.70
C MET A 1 30.59 18.55 5.44
N PHE A 2 29.38 18.59 4.90
CA PHE A 2 28.30 17.74 5.40
C PHE A 2 28.35 16.46 4.57
N ASP A 3 28.64 15.34 5.22
CA ASP A 3 28.55 14.03 4.57
C ASP A 3 27.08 13.78 4.24
N SER A 4 26.78 13.57 2.96
CA SER A 4 25.44 13.23 2.51
C SER A 4 25.10 11.82 3.01
N VAL A 5 24.15 11.72 3.95
CA VAL A 5 23.56 10.43 4.33
C VAL A 5 22.54 10.06 3.26
N SER A 6 22.89 9.14 2.37
CA SER A 6 21.94 8.51 1.45
C SER A 6 21.18 7.42 2.21
N ILE A 7 19.91 7.65 2.52
CA ILE A 7 19.01 6.62 3.04
C ILE A 7 18.41 5.90 1.83
N ASP A 8 18.87 4.68 1.56
CA ASP A 8 18.32 3.83 0.52
C ASP A 8 17.04 3.16 1.06
N VAL A 9 15.88 3.73 0.73
CA VAL A 9 14.58 3.20 1.16
C VAL A 9 14.02 2.30 0.06
N LYS A 10 14.05 0.99 0.28
CA LYS A 10 13.36 0.02 -0.59
C LYS A 10 11.88 -0.03 -0.27
N LEU A 11 11.06 0.19 -1.29
CA LEU A 11 9.60 0.16 -1.22
C LEU A 11 9.06 -1.16 -1.75
N LYS A 12 7.97 -1.64 -1.15
CA LYS A 12 7.20 -2.82 -1.56
C LYS A 12 5.71 -2.47 -1.51
N GLY A 13 4.95 -2.96 -2.47
CA GLY A 13 3.53 -2.64 -2.57
C GLY A 13 2.69 -3.72 -3.24
N MET A 14 1.37 -3.55 -3.15
CA MET A 14 0.34 -4.38 -3.78
C MET A 14 -0.78 -3.49 -4.27
N ASP A 15 -1.29 -3.79 -5.47
CA ASP A 15 -2.46 -3.13 -6.04
C ASP A 15 -3.65 -4.10 -6.05
N VAL A 16 -4.81 -3.60 -5.66
CA VAL A 16 -6.09 -4.32 -5.73
C VAL A 16 -7.02 -3.54 -6.65
N VAL A 17 -7.51 -4.21 -7.69
CA VAL A 17 -8.46 -3.63 -8.64
C VAL A 17 -9.87 -4.05 -8.25
N VAL A 18 -10.77 -3.09 -8.12
CA VAL A 18 -12.16 -3.30 -7.70
C VAL A 18 -13.11 -2.62 -8.69
N GLY A 19 -14.14 -3.33 -9.15
CA GLY A 19 -15.16 -2.80 -10.05
C GLY A 19 -16.43 -2.38 -9.32
N HIS A 20 -16.95 -1.19 -9.61
CA HIS A 20 -18.25 -0.73 -9.11
C HIS A 20 -18.92 0.24 -10.09
N GLY A 21 -20.22 0.08 -10.34
CA GLY A 21 -20.99 0.97 -11.22
C GLY A 21 -20.48 1.06 -12.67
N GLY A 22 -19.79 0.02 -13.16
CA GLY A 22 -19.14 0.03 -14.47
C GLY A 22 -17.80 0.78 -14.52
N VAL A 23 -17.29 1.24 -13.37
CA VAL A 23 -16.00 1.91 -13.22
C VAL A 23 -15.03 0.99 -12.47
N ALA A 24 -13.76 1.00 -12.88
CA ALA A 24 -12.68 0.31 -12.18
C ALA A 24 -11.94 1.29 -11.26
N TYR A 25 -11.69 0.85 -10.03
CA TYR A 25 -10.94 1.56 -9.00
C TYR A 25 -9.71 0.73 -8.63
N THR A 26 -8.61 1.40 -8.29
CA THR A 26 -7.40 0.74 -7.77
C THR A 26 -7.14 1.21 -6.35
N ILE A 27 -6.94 0.26 -5.45
CA ILE A 27 -6.51 0.50 -4.08
C ILE A 27 -5.06 0.04 -3.98
N THR A 28 -4.15 0.96 -3.67
CA THR A 28 -2.70 0.69 -3.60
C THR A 28 -2.23 0.69 -2.15
N TYR A 29 -1.56 -0.39 -1.76
CA TYR A 29 -0.78 -0.50 -0.54
C TYR A 29 0.70 -0.33 -0.88
N LEU A 30 1.37 0.66 -0.28
CA LEU A 30 2.79 0.93 -0.51
C LEU A 30 3.48 1.29 0.80
N THR A 31 4.57 0.59 1.13
CA THR A 31 5.36 0.85 2.33
C THR A 31 6.82 0.42 2.13
N SER A 32 7.67 0.64 3.14
CA SER A 32 9.04 0.11 3.10
C SER A 32 9.03 -1.42 3.23
N GLU A 33 9.99 -2.10 2.61
CA GLU A 33 10.09 -3.57 2.68
C GLU A 33 10.05 -4.10 4.11
N LYS A 34 10.75 -3.42 5.03
CA LYS A 34 10.79 -3.76 6.47
C LYS A 34 9.42 -3.76 7.14
N ASN A 35 8.53 -2.90 6.68
CA ASN A 35 7.23 -2.66 7.29
C ASN A 35 6.09 -3.34 6.54
N TYR A 36 6.35 -3.93 5.39
CA TYR A 36 5.33 -4.55 4.54
C TYR A 36 4.56 -5.63 5.30
N ASP A 37 5.24 -6.68 5.78
CA ASP A 37 4.56 -7.80 6.43
C ASP A 37 3.89 -7.38 7.75
N LYS A 38 4.40 -6.34 8.42
CA LYS A 38 3.84 -5.82 9.68
C LYS A 38 2.47 -5.15 9.49
N HIS A 39 2.27 -4.46 8.38
CA HIS A 39 1.03 -3.70 8.12
C HIS A 39 0.16 -4.36 7.04
N TYR A 40 0.60 -5.48 6.48
CA TYR A 40 -0.14 -6.21 5.46
C TYR A 40 -1.52 -6.65 5.97
N ASP A 41 -1.60 -7.25 7.16
CA ASP A 41 -2.88 -7.70 7.74
C ASP A 41 -3.83 -6.51 8.00
N GLN A 42 -3.30 -5.38 8.45
CA GLN A 42 -4.10 -4.15 8.61
C GLN A 42 -4.66 -3.65 7.28
N PHE A 43 -3.90 -3.79 6.19
CA PHE A 43 -4.40 -3.46 4.85
C PHE A 43 -5.52 -4.41 4.42
N LEU A 44 -5.40 -5.71 4.72
CA LEU A 44 -6.46 -6.68 4.45
C LEU A 44 -7.76 -6.35 5.21
N ASP A 45 -7.67 -5.95 6.48
CA ASP A 45 -8.83 -5.51 7.28
C ASP A 45 -9.52 -4.26 6.68
N ILE A 46 -8.73 -3.33 6.15
CA ILE A 46 -9.27 -2.14 5.45
C ILE A 46 -10.01 -2.57 4.18
N LEU A 47 -9.47 -3.52 3.42
CA LEU A 47 -10.14 -4.03 2.22
C LEU A 47 -11.44 -4.76 2.55
N ASP A 48 -11.49 -5.56 3.63
CA ASP A 48 -12.70 -6.29 4.04
C ASP A 48 -13.82 -5.35 4.50
N THR A 49 -13.45 -4.23 5.12
CA THR A 49 -14.39 -3.21 5.56
C THR A 49 -14.76 -2.18 4.47
N PHE A 50 -14.04 -2.16 3.36
CA PHE A 50 -14.27 -1.23 2.26
C PHE A 50 -15.62 -1.49 1.58
N LYS A 51 -16.44 -0.45 1.49
CA LYS A 51 -17.73 -0.50 0.79
C LYS A 51 -17.87 0.71 -0.12
N PHE A 52 -18.36 0.46 -1.33
CA PHE A 52 -18.86 1.55 -2.16
C PHE A 52 -20.17 2.07 -1.57
N LEU A 53 -20.35 3.38 -1.62
CA LEU A 53 -21.61 4.06 -1.28
C LEU A 53 -22.63 3.87 -2.40
#